data_AF-A0A0F9XAH7-F1
#
_entry.id   AF-A0A0F9XAH7-F1
#
_cell.length_a   1.000
_cell.length_b   1.000
_cell.length_c   1.000
_cell.angle_alpha   90.00
_cell.angle_beta   90.00
_cell.angle_gamma   90.00
#
_symmetry.space_group_name_H-M   'P 1'
#
loop_
_entity.id
_entity.type
_entity.pdbx_description
1 polymer ?
#
loop_
_entity_poly.entity_id
_entity_poly.type
_entity_poly.pdbx_seq_one_letter_code
_entity_poly.pdbx_strand_id
1 'polypeptide(L)'
;MNNVFRQPRRKYIKIYMDVNPDLFQALNEPHIKVLRLILKQMNKEDNKWVSNQGNHLRIHVKLNKMPQSTIERHIKRLKMLKILIPTDDGRGVYVVNKKLMEFND
;
A
#
# COMPACT_ATOMS: atom_id res chain seq x y z
N MET A 1 -30.05 -25.73 16.72
CA MET A 1 -29.53 -24.35 16.64
C MET A 1 -28.42 -24.34 15.60
N ASN A 2 -28.68 -23.81 14.39
CA ASN A 2 -27.72 -23.81 13.29
C ASN A 2 -26.74 -22.64 13.47
N ASN A 3 -25.51 -22.94 13.91
CA ASN A 3 -24.40 -22.00 13.89
C ASN A 3 -23.92 -21.83 12.45
N VAL A 4 -24.48 -20.83 11.76
CA VAL A 4 -23.98 -20.38 10.47
C VAL A 4 -22.69 -19.61 10.73
N PHE A 5 -21.54 -20.28 10.59
CA PHE A 5 -20.25 -19.61 10.50
C PHE A 5 -20.25 -18.73 9.25
N ARG A 6 -20.60 -17.45 9.42
CA ARG A 6 -20.43 -16.44 8.37
C ARG A 6 -18.93 -16.28 8.13
N GLN A 7 -18.42 -16.87 7.05
CA GLN A 7 -17.05 -16.60 6.63
C GLN A 7 -16.90 -15.09 6.41
N PRO A 8 -15.86 -14.44 6.96
CA PRO A 8 -15.65 -13.02 6.74
C PRO A 8 -15.43 -12.79 5.25
N ARG A 9 -16.29 -11.98 4.61
CA ARG A 9 -16.11 -11.55 3.23
C ARG A 9 -14.73 -10.90 3.11
N ARG A 10 -13.86 -11.50 2.30
CA ARG A 10 -12.52 -10.96 2.05
C ARG A 10 -12.69 -9.64 1.27
N LYS A 11 -12.31 -8.51 1.89
CA LYS A 11 -12.23 -7.22 1.20
C LYS A 11 -10.95 -7.17 0.36
N TYR A 12 -11.09 -6.90 -0.93
CA TYR A 12 -9.96 -6.74 -1.85
C TYR A 12 -9.92 -5.31 -2.39
N ILE A 13 -8.71 -4.77 -2.54
CA ILE A 13 -8.48 -3.53 -3.29
C ILE A 13 -7.89 -3.97 -4.62
N LYS A 14 -8.58 -3.70 -5.73
CA LYS A 14 -8.03 -3.90 -7.06
C LYS A 14 -7.20 -2.67 -7.41
N ILE A 15 -5.95 -2.90 -7.82
CA ILE A 15 -5.10 -1.84 -8.37
C ILE A 15 -4.96 -2.08 -9.86
N TYR A 16 -5.46 -1.14 -10.64
CA TYR A 16 -5.35 -1.09 -12.09
C TYR A 16 -3.95 -0.59 -12.46
N MET A 17 -3.10 -1.53 -12.88
CA MET A 17 -1.74 -1.25 -13.36
C MET A 17 -1.65 -1.24 -14.90
N ASP A 18 -2.75 -1.56 -15.57
CA ASP A 18 -2.99 -1.53 -17.02
C ASP A 18 -2.95 -0.12 -17.62
N VAL A 19 -3.12 0.92 -16.79
CA VAL A 19 -2.99 2.32 -17.22
C VAL A 19 -1.56 2.67 -17.64
N ASN A 20 -0.56 1.87 -17.25
CA ASN A 20 0.83 2.05 -17.68
C ASN A 20 1.62 0.71 -17.58
N PRO A 21 1.87 0.01 -18.71
CA PRO A 21 2.62 -1.25 -18.74
C PRO A 21 4.03 -1.17 -18.13
N ASP A 22 4.71 -0.02 -18.26
CA ASP A 22 6.04 0.20 -17.68
C ASP A 22 5.99 0.18 -16.15
N LEU A 23 4.84 0.55 -15.59
CA LEU A 23 4.57 0.59 -14.15
C LEU A 23 4.49 -0.83 -13.57
N PHE A 24 3.90 -1.77 -14.33
CA PHE A 24 3.90 -3.19 -13.97
C PHE A 24 5.29 -3.82 -14.07
N GLN A 25 6.03 -3.55 -15.16
CA GLN A 25 7.42 -4.03 -15.32
C GLN A 25 8.36 -3.46 -14.25
N ALA A 26 8.09 -2.23 -13.80
CA ALA A 26 8.87 -1.55 -12.76
C ALA A 26 8.63 -2.09 -11.34
N LEU A 27 7.58 -2.88 -11.12
CA LEU A 27 7.21 -3.42 -9.82
C LEU A 27 7.55 -4.91 -9.71
N ASN A 28 8.60 -5.22 -8.96
CA ASN A 28 8.88 -6.58 -8.51
C ASN A 28 8.05 -6.98 -7.28
N GLU A 29 8.08 -8.28 -6.96
CA GLU A 29 7.32 -8.87 -5.84
C GLU A 29 7.55 -8.14 -4.49
N PRO A 30 8.80 -7.75 -4.10
CA PRO A 30 9.03 -6.92 -2.93
C PRO A 30 8.27 -5.58 -2.92
N HIS A 31 8.22 -4.85 -4.04
CA HIS A 31 7.47 -3.59 -4.11
C HIS A 31 5.98 -3.80 -3.88
N ILE A 32 5.42 -4.88 -4.45
CA ILE A 32 4.00 -5.24 -4.31
C ILE A 32 3.69 -5.61 -2.86
N LYS A 33 4.58 -6.37 -2.20
CA LYS A 33 4.43 -6.73 -0.77
C LYS A 33 4.42 -5.49 0.13
N VAL A 34 5.32 -4.54 -0.10
CA VAL A 34 5.35 -3.26 0.63
C VAL A 34 4.07 -2.46 0.35
N LEU A 35 3.68 -2.31 -0.92
CA LEU A 35 2.46 -1.60 -1.30
C LEU A 35 1.22 -2.19 -0.62
N ARG A 36 1.07 -3.53 -0.64
CA ARG A 36 -0.04 -4.22 0.03
C ARG A 36 -0.14 -3.88 1.51
N LEU A 37 0.98 -3.73 2.20
CA LEU A 37 1.00 -3.35 3.62
C LEU A 37 0.65 -1.89 3.83
N ILE A 38 1.10 -1.00 2.94
CA ILE A 38 0.71 0.41 2.94
C ILE A 38 -0.81 0.56 2.78
N LEU A 39 -1.41 -0.14 1.82
CA LEU A 39 -2.87 -0.12 1.60
C LEU A 39 -3.67 -0.64 2.80
N LYS A 40 -3.10 -1.57 3.59
CA LYS A 40 -3.73 -2.06 4.82
C LYS A 40 -3.63 -1.06 5.98
N GLN A 41 -2.63 -0.18 5.95
CA GLN A 41 -2.39 0.82 6.99
C GLN A 41 -2.98 2.20 6.65
N MET A 42 -3.35 2.44 5.38
CA MET A 42 -3.89 3.72 4.96
C MET A 42 -5.27 3.98 5.59
N ASN A 43 -5.56 5.25 5.86
CA ASN A 43 -6.92 5.67 6.12
C ASN A 43 -7.71 5.58 4.81
N LYS A 44 -8.84 4.88 4.83
CA LYS A 44 -9.66 4.64 3.64
C LYS A 44 -10.51 5.83 3.24
N GLU A 45 -10.88 6.68 4.21
CA GLU A 45 -11.74 7.84 3.97
C GLU A 45 -11.06 8.85 3.05
N ASP A 46 -9.79 9.14 3.34
CA ASP A 46 -8.98 10.11 2.61
C ASP A 46 -7.92 9.48 1.70
N ASN A 47 -7.73 8.15 1.78
CA ASN A 47 -6.70 7.39 1.07
C ASN A 47 -5.27 7.85 1.42
N LYS A 48 -5.09 8.40 2.63
CA LYS A 48 -3.80 8.85 3.14
C LYS A 48 -3.08 7.74 3.89
N TRP A 49 -1.78 7.67 3.69
CA TRP A 49 -0.86 6.87 4.47
C TRP A 49 0.26 7.73 5.03
N VAL A 50 0.58 7.50 6.30
CA VAL A 50 1.65 8.23 7.00
C VAL A 50 2.88 7.34 7.14
N SER A 51 3.99 7.78 6.57
CA SER A 51 5.31 7.15 6.66
C SER A 51 6.00 7.50 7.97
N ASN A 52 5.51 6.95 9.07
CA ASN A 52 6.11 7.10 10.40
C ASN A 52 6.81 5.81 10.85
N GLN A 53 7.58 5.91 11.95
CA GLN A 53 8.35 4.79 12.52
C GLN A 53 7.46 3.59 12.85
N GLY A 54 6.26 3.80 13.40
CA GLY A 54 5.34 2.71 13.76
C GLY A 54 4.85 1.92 12.53
N ASN A 55 4.51 2.61 11.45
CA ASN A 55 4.11 1.98 10.19
C ASN A 55 5.27 1.26 9.51
N HIS A 56 6.47 1.83 9.54
CA HIS A 56 7.70 1.18 9.07
C HIS A 56 8.01 -0.09 9.87
N LEU A 57 7.90 -0.05 11.19
CA LEU A 57 8.11 -1.21 12.06
C LEU A 57 7.11 -2.34 11.75
N ARG A 58 5.84 -2.00 11.49
CA ARG A 58 4.83 -2.99 11.07
C ARG A 58 5.19 -3.64 9.73
N ILE A 59 5.71 -2.87 8.78
CA ILE A 59 6.18 -3.41 7.49
C ILE A 59 7.39 -4.32 7.70
N HIS A 60 8.37 -3.86 8.46
CA HIS A 60 9.58 -4.61 8.84
C HIS A 60 9.24 -5.99 9.41
N VAL A 61 8.38 -6.04 10.43
CA VAL A 61 7.98 -7.31 11.08
C VAL A 61 7.22 -8.21 10.12
N LYS A 62 6.32 -7.66 9.27
CA LYS A 62 5.52 -8.46 8.34
C LYS A 62 6.30 -8.97 7.12
N LEU A 63 7.46 -8.39 6.82
CA LEU A 63 8.33 -8.79 5.72
C LEU A 63 9.64 -9.41 6.23
N ASN A 64 9.55 -10.33 7.21
CA ASN A 64 10.69 -11.09 7.72
C ASN A 64 11.87 -10.22 8.16
N LYS A 65 11.60 -9.15 8.90
CA LYS A 65 12.60 -8.20 9.40
C LYS A 65 13.38 -7.47 8.29
N MET A 66 12.72 -7.16 7.18
CA MET A 66 13.30 -6.38 6.07
C MET A 66 13.89 -5.05 6.58
N PRO A 67 15.16 -4.72 6.27
CA PRO A 67 15.79 -3.49 6.75
C PRO A 67 15.03 -2.22 6.38
N GLN A 68 15.06 -1.21 7.26
CA GLN A 68 14.34 0.05 7.05
C GLN A 68 14.78 0.76 5.78
N SER A 69 16.08 0.79 5.49
CA SER A 69 16.63 1.37 4.24
C SER A 69 16.07 0.69 2.98
N THR A 70 15.83 -0.63 3.04
CA THR A 70 15.21 -1.40 1.96
C THR A 70 13.74 -1.02 1.81
N ILE A 71 13.00 -0.90 2.92
CA ILE A 71 11.60 -0.45 2.91
C ILE A 71 11.50 0.96 2.29
N GLU A 72 12.37 1.88 2.69
CA GLU A 72 12.45 3.24 2.16
C GLU A 72 12.77 3.26 0.67
N ARG A 73 13.65 2.37 0.19
CA ARG A 73 13.92 2.19 -1.24
C ARG A 73 12.66 1.77 -2.00
N HIS A 74 11.88 0.84 -1.45
CA HIS A 74 10.61 0.43 -2.07
C HIS A 74 9.58 1.57 -2.06
N ILE A 75 9.44 2.32 -0.95
CA ILE A 75 8.57 3.50 -0.88
C ILE A 75 9.00 4.56 -1.90
N LYS A 76 10.30 4.82 -2.03
CA LYS A 76 10.84 5.75 -3.05
C LYS A 76 10.44 5.31 -4.46
N ARG A 77 10.51 4.02 -4.77
CA ARG A 77 10.05 3.49 -6.06
C ARG A 77 8.55 3.71 -6.26
N LEU A 78 7.72 3.43 -5.26
CA LEU A 78 6.27 3.68 -5.33
C LEU A 78 5.93 5.17 -5.55
N LYS A 79 6.74 6.08 -4.99
CA LYS A 79 6.63 7.53 -5.25
C LYS A 79 6.99 7.89 -6.69
N MET A 80 8.10 7.36 -7.20
CA MET A 80 8.54 7.59 -8.59
C MET A 80 7.49 7.11 -9.61
N LEU A 81 6.82 6.00 -9.29
CA LEU A 81 5.75 5.43 -10.10
C LEU A 81 4.38 6.14 -9.91
N LYS A 82 4.34 7.24 -9.15
CA LYS A 82 3.11 8.01 -8.86
C LYS A 82 1.98 7.18 -8.23
N ILE A 83 2.33 6.10 -7.53
CA ILE A 83 1.41 5.31 -6.70
C ILE A 83 1.21 6.02 -5.37
N LEU A 84 2.30 6.51 -4.77
CA LEU A 84 2.28 7.34 -3.57
C LEU A 84 2.59 8.80 -3.95
N ILE A 85 1.63 9.68 -3.71
CA ILE A 85 1.73 11.09 -4.04
C ILE A 85 1.96 11.86 -2.74
N PRO A 86 3.07 12.61 -2.60
CA PRO A 86 3.28 13.45 -1.42
C PRO A 86 2.19 14.52 -1.33
N THR A 87 1.84 14.90 -0.11
CA THR A 87 0.82 15.91 0.17
C THR A 87 1.42 17.10 0.91
N ASP A 88 0.68 18.21 0.92
CA ASP A 88 1.05 19.41 1.67
C ASP A 88 0.71 19.31 3.18
N ASP A 89 0.04 18.23 3.61
CA ASP A 89 -0.34 17.97 5.01
C ASP A 89 0.86 17.72 5.94
N GLY A 90 2.06 17.60 5.39
CA GLY A 90 3.30 17.46 6.14
C GLY A 90 4.24 16.38 5.60
N ARG A 91 5.47 16.39 6.12
CA ARG A 91 6.50 15.43 5.72
C ARG A 91 6.05 14.01 6.05
N GLY A 92 6.14 13.13 5.06
CA GLY A 92 5.81 11.71 5.23
C GLY A 92 4.32 11.39 5.11
N VAL A 93 3.46 12.36 4.78
CA VAL A 93 2.05 12.09 4.45
C VAL A 93 1.91 11.91 2.94
N TYR A 94 1.33 10.78 2.54
CA TYR A 94 1.15 10.41 1.15
C TYR A 94 -0.30 10.04 0.87
N VAL A 95 -0.85 10.50 -0.25
CA VAL A 95 -2.11 9.97 -0.81
C VAL A 95 -1.77 8.83 -1.75
N VAL A 96 -2.48 7.72 -1.63
CA VAL A 96 -2.39 6.66 -2.64
C VAL A 96 -3.28 7.03 -3.83
N ASN A 97 -2.72 6.93 -5.03
CA ASN A 97 -3.35 7.43 -6.25
C ASN A 97 -4.65 6.67 -6.58
N LYS A 98 -5.80 7.32 -6.32
CA LYS A 98 -7.13 6.73 -6.53
C LYS A 98 -7.41 6.36 -7.99
N LYS A 99 -6.77 7.02 -8.97
CA LYS A 99 -6.93 6.68 -10.39
C LYS A 99 -6.44 5.27 -10.71
N LEU A 100 -5.61 4.69 -9.84
CA LEU A 100 -5.10 3.34 -9.96
C LEU A 100 -5.91 2.34 -9.12
N MET A 101 -7.02 2.74 -8.48
CA MET A 101 -7.73 1.91 -7.50
C MET A 101 -9.21 1.72 -7.83
N GLU A 102 -9.71 0.52 -7.56
CA GLU A 102 -11.14 0.26 -7.39
C GLU A 102 -11.39 -0.54 -6.11
N PHE A 103 -12.32 -0.02 -5.32
CA PHE A 103 -12.76 -0.62 -4.07
C PHE A 103 -14.03 -1.41 -4.36
N ASN A 104 -14.02 -2.70 -4.04
CA ASN A 104 -15.22 -3.53 -4.04
C ASN A 104 -15.54 -3.90 -2.58
N ASP A 105 -16.72 -3.52 -2.09
CA ASP A 105 -17.17 -3.74 -0.70
C ASP A 105 -17.88 -5.08 -0.47
#